data_AF-A0A4Q5LN55-F1
#
_entry.id   AF-A0A4Q5LN55-F1
#
_cell.length_a   1.000
_cell.length_b   1.000
_cell.length_c   1.000
_cell.angle_alpha   90.00
_cell.angle_beta   90.00
_cell.angle_gamma   90.00
#
_symmetry.space_group_name_H-M   'P 1'
#
loop_
_entity.id
_entity.type
_entity.pdbx_description
1 polymer ?
#
loop_
_entity_poly.entity_id
_entity_poly.type
_entity_poly.pdbx_seq_one_letter_code
_entity_poly.pdbx_strand_id
1 'polypeptide(L)'
;MRDLKIFAGCGLLVLLFACKGGGGPNPVPPVPPPVTPASFSFYALKVNGIYSGFTYTNVNKKPVIKITFSTPLNKSSVASAINLKDKSGTAISYTATYENNDSTVIIKPALAAITKYTLDATTGLKSAKGGSLQSALNINLTTGIDSTDKFTAISDNQLLDLVQKQTLKYFYDFGHPVSGLARERNSSGDVVTTGGSGFGIMAMVVGVNRGFITRAGGLARMQKIVGFLKTKAATFHGAFPHWLNGATGAVQPFSAQDNGADLIETSYLMQGLLTARQYFNGAGADETTLRADINTLWNNVEWDWFRQGDQNVLYWHWSPSNGWAINMKISGWNEGLIAYVLAVSSTTHGVPKAVYDNGWAGNGSMKNGNTYYGVKLPLGPAQGGPLFFAHYSFLGINPNGLADAYANYDGQNKAHSQINYKYALANPKNYYHYGADCWGLTASDIEGGYTASSPTNDVGVIAPTAAISSLPYTPTESMAALRFFYYKLGDKMWGQYGFYDAFNLTNPWFADSYLAIDQGPIIVMIENYRSGLLWNLFMSCPEVKNGMKGLGFTGPSL
;
A
#
# COMPACT_ATOMS: atom_id res chain seq x y z
N MET A 1 -3.99 63.09 -44.73
CA MET A 1 -5.42 62.76 -44.53
C MET A 1 -5.64 62.76 -43.01
N ARG A 2 -6.36 63.75 -42.48
CA ARG A 2 -7.76 63.64 -42.01
C ARG A 2 -7.93 62.69 -40.81
N ASP A 3 -8.53 63.02 -39.67
CA ASP A 3 -9.17 64.25 -39.15
C ASP A 3 -9.29 64.12 -37.59
N LEU A 4 -9.14 65.17 -36.75
CA LEU A 4 -10.17 66.09 -36.18
C LEU A 4 -11.11 65.39 -35.13
N LYS A 5 -11.45 65.85 -33.90
CA LYS A 5 -11.44 67.12 -33.10
C LYS A 5 -11.50 66.71 -31.58
N ILE A 6 -10.92 67.37 -30.54
CA ILE A 6 -11.25 68.64 -29.81
C ILE A 6 -12.76 68.78 -29.47
N PHE A 7 -13.20 68.88 -28.20
CA PHE A 7 -13.37 70.14 -27.45
C PHE A 7 -13.63 69.98 -25.93
N ALA A 8 -13.23 71.02 -25.16
CA ALA A 8 -13.68 71.31 -23.79
C ALA A 8 -14.62 72.54 -23.79
N GLY A 9 -15.45 72.73 -22.77
CA GLY A 9 -16.35 73.89 -22.67
C GLY A 9 -16.93 74.12 -21.28
N CYS A 10 -16.88 75.38 -20.81
CA CYS A 10 -17.25 75.81 -19.46
C CYS A 10 -18.75 75.98 -19.22
N GLY A 11 -19.15 76.06 -17.94
CA GLY A 11 -20.47 76.55 -17.53
C GLY A 11 -20.47 77.00 -16.06
N LEU A 12 -20.29 78.31 -15.83
CA LEU A 12 -20.41 78.95 -14.52
C LEU A 12 -21.75 79.72 -14.48
N LEU A 13 -22.59 79.51 -13.47
CA LEU A 13 -23.74 80.39 -13.21
C LEU A 13 -23.94 80.60 -11.71
N VAL A 14 -24.08 81.87 -11.33
CA VAL A 14 -24.34 82.32 -9.95
C VAL A 14 -25.81 82.75 -9.84
N LEU A 15 -26.50 82.30 -8.81
CA LEU A 15 -27.81 82.83 -8.41
C LEU A 15 -27.86 82.99 -6.87
N LEU A 16 -28.02 84.24 -6.43
CA LEU A 16 -28.28 84.63 -5.05
C LEU A 16 -29.80 84.61 -4.79
N PHE A 17 -30.25 84.14 -3.63
CA PHE A 17 -31.51 84.62 -3.03
C PHE A 17 -31.48 84.59 -1.49
N ALA A 18 -32.35 85.40 -0.90
CA ALA A 18 -32.22 85.96 0.44
C ALA A 18 -32.64 85.03 1.62
N CYS A 19 -32.19 85.41 2.81
CA CYS A 19 -32.63 84.82 4.08
C CYS A 19 -34.10 85.14 4.40
N LYS A 20 -34.79 84.20 5.04
CA LYS A 20 -36.00 84.47 5.84
C LYS A 20 -36.05 83.54 7.05
N GLY A 21 -36.18 84.11 8.24
CA GLY A 21 -36.23 83.33 9.49
C GLY A 21 -37.60 82.69 9.74
N GLY A 22 -37.60 81.52 10.37
CA GLY A 22 -38.80 80.86 10.89
C GLY A 22 -38.40 79.91 12.01
N GLY A 23 -38.91 80.13 13.22
CA GLY A 23 -38.64 79.28 14.38
C GLY A 23 -39.44 77.98 14.30
N GLY A 24 -38.75 76.84 14.42
CA GLY A 24 -39.34 75.52 14.63
C GLY A 24 -38.77 74.89 15.92
N PRO A 25 -39.46 73.91 16.53
CA PRO A 25 -39.05 73.35 17.81
C PRO A 25 -37.69 72.63 17.73
N ASN A 26 -36.95 72.64 18.85
CA ASN A 26 -35.63 72.04 18.95
C ASN A 26 -35.62 70.59 18.41
N PRO A 27 -34.72 70.23 17.48
CA PRO A 27 -34.54 68.84 17.11
C PRO A 27 -34.02 68.06 18.32
N VAL A 28 -34.60 66.89 18.58
CA VAL A 28 -34.05 65.92 19.52
C VAL A 28 -32.60 65.62 19.09
N PRO A 29 -31.60 65.64 20.00
CA PRO A 29 -30.23 65.31 19.62
C PRO A 29 -30.19 63.97 18.89
N PRO A 30 -29.49 63.85 17.75
CA PRO A 30 -29.37 62.58 17.07
C PRO A 30 -28.74 61.58 18.04
N VAL A 31 -29.43 60.46 18.29
CA VAL A 31 -28.87 59.35 19.06
C VAL A 31 -27.52 59.01 18.44
N PRO A 32 -26.41 59.01 19.20
CA PRO A 32 -25.10 58.72 18.64
C PRO A 32 -25.18 57.38 17.87
N PRO A 33 -24.66 57.31 16.63
CA PRO A 33 -24.69 56.06 15.89
C PRO A 33 -24.07 54.97 16.76
N PRO A 34 -24.72 53.79 16.91
CA PRO A 34 -24.27 52.77 17.84
C PRO A 34 -22.81 52.45 17.55
N VAL A 35 -21.96 52.62 18.57
CA VAL A 35 -20.50 52.50 18.43
C VAL A 35 -20.19 51.06 18.04
N THR A 36 -19.99 50.81 16.75
CA THR A 36 -19.68 49.48 16.21
C THR A 36 -18.42 48.97 16.90
N PRO A 37 -18.49 47.88 17.67
CA PRO A 37 -17.33 47.39 18.40
C PRO A 37 -16.17 47.05 17.46
N ALA A 38 -15.00 47.64 17.73
CA ALA A 38 -13.81 47.44 16.91
C ALA A 38 -13.46 45.94 16.84
N SER A 39 -13.24 45.45 15.62
CA SER A 39 -12.82 44.06 15.38
C SER A 39 -11.44 43.80 15.96
N PHE A 40 -11.15 42.54 16.27
CA PHE A 40 -9.89 42.14 16.88
C PHE A 40 -9.23 41.01 16.10
N SER A 41 -7.93 40.80 16.35
CA SER A 41 -7.06 39.92 15.58
C SER A 41 -6.52 38.76 16.42
N PHE A 42 -6.17 37.68 15.72
CA PHE A 42 -5.27 36.65 16.23
C PHE A 42 -3.88 37.24 16.49
N TYR A 43 -3.20 36.76 17.54
CA TYR A 43 -1.85 37.19 17.90
C TYR A 43 -0.86 36.03 17.98
N ALA A 44 -1.19 34.93 18.66
CA ALA A 44 -0.30 33.78 18.79
C ALA A 44 -1.04 32.45 19.02
N LEU A 45 -0.43 31.36 18.55
CA LEU A 45 -0.89 29.98 18.78
C LEU A 45 0.25 29.18 19.40
N LYS A 46 -0.05 28.34 20.39
CA LYS A 46 0.86 27.32 20.91
C LYS A 46 0.10 26.04 21.21
N VAL A 47 0.54 24.90 20.65
CA VAL A 47 0.08 23.57 21.05
C VAL A 47 1.18 22.93 21.88
N ASN A 48 0.88 22.55 23.12
CA ASN A 48 1.85 22.04 24.10
C ASN A 48 3.07 22.96 24.29
N GLY A 49 2.86 24.28 24.19
CA GLY A 49 3.91 25.31 24.33
C GLY A 49 4.68 25.64 23.04
N ILE A 50 4.51 24.87 21.97
CA ILE A 50 5.23 25.03 20.69
C ILE A 50 4.33 25.70 19.65
N TYR A 51 4.88 26.63 18.86
CA TYR A 51 4.26 27.12 17.63
C TYR A 51 4.89 26.40 16.44
N SER A 52 4.06 25.81 15.58
CA SER A 52 4.47 25.11 14.36
C SER A 52 3.55 25.47 13.18
N GLY A 53 3.12 26.73 13.10
CA GLY A 53 2.06 27.15 12.19
C GLY A 53 0.69 26.64 12.66
N PHE A 54 -0.13 26.17 11.72
CA PHE A 54 -1.52 25.76 11.94
C PHE A 54 -1.77 24.25 11.79
N THR A 55 -0.72 23.46 11.52
CA THR A 55 -0.82 21.99 11.40
C THR A 55 0.19 21.33 12.34
N TYR A 56 -0.29 20.45 13.21
CA TYR A 56 0.50 19.76 14.23
C TYR A 56 0.33 18.25 14.07
N THR A 57 1.43 17.51 14.00
CA THR A 57 1.46 16.04 14.04
C THR A 57 2.02 15.58 15.40
N ASN A 58 1.89 14.28 15.69
CA ASN A 58 2.34 13.67 16.96
C ASN A 58 1.76 14.35 18.23
N VAL A 59 0.54 14.88 18.15
CA VAL A 59 -0.10 15.58 19.27
C VAL A 59 -0.49 14.56 20.35
N ASN A 60 -0.16 14.81 21.62
CA ASN A 60 -0.55 13.90 22.70
C ASN A 60 -2.09 13.90 22.91
N LYS A 61 -2.62 12.87 23.60
CA LYS A 61 -4.08 12.67 23.82
C LYS A 61 -4.76 13.73 24.70
N LYS A 62 -4.03 14.64 25.35
CA LYS A 62 -4.56 15.69 26.26
C LYS A 62 -3.83 17.02 26.02
N PRO A 63 -3.89 17.58 24.80
CA PRO A 63 -3.05 18.71 24.43
C PRO A 63 -3.49 19.99 25.14
N VAL A 64 -2.53 20.88 25.40
CA VAL A 64 -2.79 22.23 25.89
C VAL A 64 -2.66 23.20 24.71
N ILE A 65 -3.79 23.66 24.17
CA ILE A 65 -3.84 24.53 23.00
C ILE A 65 -4.11 25.96 23.48
N LYS A 66 -3.12 26.84 23.40
CA LYS A 66 -3.24 28.27 23.77
C LYS A 66 -3.42 29.10 22.51
N ILE A 67 -4.50 29.88 22.45
CA ILE A 67 -4.75 30.87 21.38
C ILE A 67 -4.83 32.25 22.04
N THR A 68 -3.92 33.14 21.65
CA THR A 68 -3.86 34.53 22.12
C THR A 68 -4.37 35.45 21.03
N PHE A 69 -5.14 36.45 21.44
CA PHE A 69 -5.74 37.47 20.60
C PHE A 69 -5.31 38.87 21.06
N SER A 70 -5.48 39.89 20.21
CA SER A 70 -5.09 41.27 20.52
C SER A 70 -5.97 41.98 21.56
N THR A 71 -7.07 41.37 22.01
CA THR A 71 -7.98 41.92 23.03
C THR A 71 -8.53 40.82 23.95
N PRO A 72 -8.95 41.14 25.19
CA PRO A 72 -9.74 40.25 26.05
C PRO A 72 -10.98 39.69 25.35
N LEU A 73 -11.29 38.40 25.56
CA LEU A 73 -12.44 37.71 24.95
C LEU A 73 -13.72 37.83 25.79
N ASN A 74 -14.87 37.82 25.11
CA ASN A 74 -16.14 37.53 25.76
C ASN A 74 -16.30 36.00 25.90
N LYS A 75 -16.18 35.53 27.15
CA LYS A 75 -16.21 34.10 27.52
C LYS A 75 -17.46 33.37 27.05
N SER A 76 -18.64 34.03 27.01
CA SER A 76 -19.88 33.37 26.55
C SER A 76 -19.91 33.10 25.05
N SER A 77 -19.10 33.81 24.25
CA SER A 77 -18.98 33.55 22.80
C SER A 77 -18.05 32.39 22.45
N VAL A 78 -17.21 31.92 23.38
CA VAL A 78 -16.19 30.89 23.11
C VAL A 78 -16.83 29.55 22.76
N ALA A 79 -17.86 29.13 23.51
CA ALA A 79 -18.46 27.80 23.35
C ALA A 79 -19.17 27.59 21.99
N SER A 80 -19.66 28.66 21.36
CA SER A 80 -20.29 28.60 20.02
C SER A 80 -19.32 28.96 18.90
N ALA A 81 -18.31 29.77 19.16
CA ALA A 81 -17.38 30.23 18.14
C ALA A 81 -16.10 29.38 18.00
N ILE A 82 -15.68 28.66 19.05
CA ILE A 82 -14.54 27.75 19.01
C ILE A 82 -15.06 26.30 18.97
N ASN A 83 -14.85 25.63 17.85
CA ASN A 83 -15.40 24.31 17.57
C ASN A 83 -14.26 23.33 17.30
N LEU A 84 -14.20 22.23 18.07
CA LEU A 84 -13.28 21.13 17.84
C LEU A 84 -14.06 19.95 17.24
N LYS A 85 -13.58 19.40 16.12
CA LYS A 85 -14.20 18.26 15.44
C LYS A 85 -13.16 17.25 14.97
N ASP A 86 -13.55 16.00 14.79
CA ASP A 86 -12.71 14.98 14.15
C ASP A 86 -12.83 14.99 12.60
N LYS A 87 -12.16 14.05 11.91
CA LYS A 87 -12.20 13.88 10.45
C LYS A 87 -13.63 13.63 9.90
N SER A 88 -14.55 13.07 10.69
CA SER A 88 -15.95 12.85 10.31
C SER A 88 -16.84 14.08 10.50
N GLY A 89 -16.33 15.13 11.16
CA GLY A 89 -17.10 16.31 11.56
C GLY A 89 -17.78 16.16 12.92
N THR A 90 -17.57 15.05 13.64
CA THR A 90 -18.13 14.84 14.98
C THR A 90 -17.49 15.81 15.97
N ALA A 91 -18.32 16.56 16.70
CA ALA A 91 -17.86 17.55 17.67
C ALA A 91 -17.22 16.90 18.90
N ILE A 92 -16.09 17.43 19.35
CA ILE A 92 -15.31 16.92 20.48
C ILE A 92 -15.34 17.95 21.62
N SER A 93 -15.78 17.51 22.80
CA SER A 93 -15.82 18.36 23.98
C SER A 93 -14.42 18.76 24.46
N TYR A 94 -14.30 19.99 24.96
CA TYR A 94 -13.08 20.52 25.55
C TYR A 94 -13.39 21.36 26.79
N THR A 95 -12.39 21.59 27.62
CA THR A 95 -12.45 22.61 28.69
C THR A 95 -11.74 23.88 28.25
N ALA A 96 -12.31 25.04 28.53
CA ALA A 96 -11.73 26.35 28.25
C ALA A 96 -11.33 27.05 29.55
N THR A 97 -10.08 27.53 29.61
CA THR A 97 -9.55 28.38 30.69
C THR A 97 -8.86 29.60 30.09
N TYR A 98 -8.58 30.63 30.90
CA TYR A 98 -8.17 31.94 30.40
C TYR A 98 -6.93 32.47 31.11
N GLU A 99 -6.08 33.19 30.37
CA GLU A 99 -4.83 33.82 30.83
C GLU A 99 -4.71 35.23 30.22
N ASN A 100 -3.74 36.02 30.71
CA ASN A 100 -3.38 37.33 30.16
C ASN A 100 -4.58 38.29 30.06
N ASN A 101 -5.31 38.49 31.16
CA ASN A 101 -6.52 39.30 31.22
C ASN A 101 -7.56 38.88 30.15
N ASP A 102 -7.85 37.58 30.09
CA ASP A 102 -8.78 36.94 29.15
C ASP A 102 -8.46 37.10 27.64
N SER A 103 -7.28 37.62 27.28
CA SER A 103 -6.83 37.71 25.88
C SER A 103 -6.29 36.38 25.33
N THR A 104 -5.94 35.44 26.21
CA THR A 104 -5.55 34.08 25.86
C THR A 104 -6.61 33.08 26.31
N VAL A 105 -7.13 32.28 25.39
CA VAL A 105 -7.95 31.10 25.70
C VAL A 105 -7.08 29.84 25.62
N ILE A 106 -7.29 28.94 26.57
CA ILE A 106 -6.60 27.66 26.70
C ILE A 106 -7.63 26.55 26.55
N ILE A 107 -7.55 25.84 25.43
CA ILE A 107 -8.41 24.71 25.09
C ILE A 107 -7.70 23.42 25.50
N LYS A 108 -8.36 22.60 26.33
CA LYS A 108 -7.87 21.29 26.79
C LYS A 108 -8.93 20.22 26.50
N PRO A 109 -8.83 19.51 25.35
CA PRO A 109 -9.67 18.37 25.02
C PRO A 109 -9.08 17.05 25.54
N ALA A 110 -9.88 15.99 25.49
CA ALA A 110 -9.40 14.60 25.52
C ALA A 110 -9.59 14.00 24.13
N LEU A 111 -8.51 13.48 23.54
CA LEU A 111 -8.46 13.02 22.16
C LEU A 111 -8.13 11.52 22.09
N ALA A 112 -8.62 10.85 21.05
CA ALA A 112 -8.17 9.51 20.68
C ALA A 112 -6.77 9.56 20.05
N ALA A 113 -6.05 8.44 20.05
CA ALA A 113 -4.76 8.29 19.38
C ALA A 113 -4.94 8.12 17.86
N ILE A 114 -3.90 8.44 17.09
CA ILE A 114 -3.85 8.31 15.62
C ILE A 114 -5.12 8.83 14.93
N THR A 115 -5.57 10.02 15.32
CA THR A 115 -6.83 10.62 14.85
C THR A 115 -6.57 12.07 14.44
N LYS A 116 -7.18 12.49 13.33
CA LYS A 116 -7.12 13.85 12.83
C LYS A 116 -8.30 14.66 13.36
N TYR A 117 -7.99 15.86 13.86
CA TYR A 117 -8.93 16.84 14.39
C TYR A 117 -8.70 18.20 13.77
N THR A 118 -9.74 19.02 13.77
CA THR A 118 -9.73 20.42 13.36
C THR A 118 -10.34 21.25 14.48
N LEU A 119 -9.59 22.22 14.97
CA LEU A 119 -10.07 23.26 15.89
C LEU A 119 -10.26 24.56 15.09
N ASP A 120 -11.52 24.94 14.91
CA ASP A 120 -11.93 26.17 14.24
C ASP A 120 -12.24 27.26 15.28
N ALA A 121 -11.68 28.47 15.12
CA ALA A 121 -12.15 29.67 15.80
C ALA A 121 -12.80 30.60 14.77
N THR A 122 -14.11 30.75 14.82
CA THR A 122 -14.89 31.48 13.79
C THR A 122 -14.91 32.99 14.02
N THR A 123 -15.30 33.75 13.00
CA THR A 123 -15.58 35.20 13.10
C THR A 123 -16.75 35.55 14.03
N GLY A 124 -17.51 34.55 14.49
CA GLY A 124 -18.51 34.68 15.55
C GLY A 124 -17.90 34.95 16.93
N LEU A 125 -16.60 34.66 17.14
CA LEU A 125 -15.91 34.90 18.40
C LEU A 125 -15.89 36.40 18.71
N LYS A 126 -16.21 36.78 19.95
CA LYS A 126 -16.34 38.17 20.38
C LYS A 126 -15.25 38.57 21.37
N SER A 127 -14.75 39.81 21.24
CA SER A 127 -14.00 40.47 22.31
C SER A 127 -14.94 40.85 23.45
N ALA A 128 -14.38 41.15 24.63
CA ALA A 128 -15.14 41.64 25.78
C ALA A 128 -15.91 42.95 25.51
N LYS A 129 -15.54 43.69 24.45
CA LYS A 129 -16.25 44.88 23.97
C LYS A 129 -17.29 44.60 22.87
N GLY A 130 -17.48 43.34 22.47
CA GLY A 130 -18.44 42.91 21.45
C GLY A 130 -17.93 42.88 20.00
N GLY A 131 -16.65 43.19 19.76
CA GLY A 131 -16.04 43.17 18.43
C GLY A 131 -15.85 41.75 17.91
N SER A 132 -16.04 41.52 16.61
CA SER A 132 -15.81 40.21 15.98
C SER A 132 -14.32 39.95 15.71
N LEU A 133 -13.93 38.67 15.71
CA LEU A 133 -12.65 38.23 15.19
C LEU A 133 -12.56 38.51 13.68
N GLN A 134 -11.47 39.14 13.22
CA GLN A 134 -11.28 39.58 11.84
C GLN A 134 -11.21 38.46 10.80
N SER A 135 -10.69 37.30 11.17
CA SER A 135 -10.52 36.15 10.26
C SER A 135 -10.59 34.85 11.06
N ALA A 136 -11.26 33.85 10.52
CA ALA A 136 -11.35 32.54 11.16
C ALA A 136 -9.98 31.86 11.21
N LEU A 137 -9.74 31.09 12.27
CA LEU A 137 -8.56 30.25 12.43
C LEU A 137 -8.96 28.79 12.23
N ASN A 138 -8.16 28.04 11.48
CA ASN A 138 -8.32 26.60 11.28
C ASN A 138 -7.02 25.93 11.74
N ILE A 139 -7.09 25.13 12.81
CA ILE A 139 -5.92 24.48 13.42
C ILE A 139 -6.09 22.97 13.29
N ASN A 140 -5.21 22.33 12.54
CA ASN A 140 -5.23 20.90 12.29
C ASN A 140 -4.31 20.17 13.26
N LEU A 141 -4.83 19.14 13.91
CA LEU A 141 -4.14 18.34 14.92
C LEU A 141 -4.23 16.87 14.53
N THR A 142 -3.10 16.20 14.34
CA THR A 142 -3.02 14.74 14.20
C THR A 142 -2.40 14.18 15.47
N THR A 143 -3.16 13.38 16.21
CA THR A 143 -2.67 12.78 17.45
C THR A 143 -1.68 11.65 17.19
N GLY A 144 -0.71 11.50 18.09
CA GLY A 144 0.29 10.45 18.02
C GLY A 144 -0.25 9.05 18.33
N ILE A 145 0.63 8.06 18.19
CA ILE A 145 0.37 6.65 18.53
C ILE A 145 0.17 6.49 20.04
N ASP A 146 -0.73 5.59 20.42
CA ASP A 146 -0.77 5.06 21.79
C ASP A 146 0.20 3.89 21.91
N SER A 147 1.38 4.12 22.48
CA SER A 147 2.49 3.16 22.53
C SER A 147 2.30 1.96 23.46
N THR A 148 1.12 1.83 24.06
CA THR A 148 0.68 0.64 24.83
C THR A 148 0.53 -0.58 23.90
N ASP A 149 0.80 -1.77 24.41
CA ASP A 149 0.55 -3.00 23.66
C ASP A 149 -0.96 -3.30 23.62
N LYS A 150 -1.49 -3.54 22.42
CA LYS A 150 -2.90 -3.85 22.16
C LYS A 150 -3.25 -5.32 22.42
N PHE A 151 -2.24 -6.18 22.41
CA PHE A 151 -2.34 -7.62 22.66
C PHE A 151 -1.27 -8.07 23.65
N THR A 152 -1.51 -9.15 24.38
CA THR A 152 -0.54 -9.75 25.29
C THR A 152 0.71 -10.20 24.53
N ALA A 153 1.89 -9.85 25.07
CA ALA A 153 3.16 -10.26 24.49
C ALA A 153 3.30 -11.80 24.46
N ILE A 154 3.65 -12.32 23.29
CA ILE A 154 4.00 -13.71 23.02
C ILE A 154 5.39 -13.78 22.38
N SER A 155 6.04 -14.94 22.41
CA SER A 155 7.36 -15.11 21.79
C SER A 155 7.31 -14.90 20.27
N ASP A 156 8.43 -14.48 19.67
CA ASP A 156 8.54 -14.28 18.22
C ASP A 156 8.07 -15.50 17.42
N ASN A 157 8.38 -16.72 17.87
CA ASN A 157 7.88 -17.95 17.23
C ASN A 157 6.36 -18.08 17.29
N GLN A 158 5.74 -17.81 18.44
CA GLN A 158 4.28 -17.83 18.58
C GLN A 158 3.61 -16.72 17.76
N LEU A 159 4.25 -15.56 17.64
CA LEU A 159 3.78 -14.47 16.79
C LEU A 159 3.83 -14.86 15.30
N LEU A 160 4.92 -15.49 14.85
CA LEU A 160 5.02 -16.02 13.48
C LEU A 160 3.97 -17.12 13.21
N ASP A 161 3.76 -18.05 14.15
CA ASP A 161 2.68 -19.05 14.04
C ASP A 161 1.29 -18.40 13.97
N LEU A 162 1.03 -17.36 14.78
CA LEU A 162 -0.23 -16.61 14.76
C LEU A 162 -0.44 -15.88 13.44
N VAL A 163 0.59 -15.22 12.90
CA VAL A 163 0.55 -14.53 11.59
C VAL A 163 0.27 -15.52 10.48
N GLN A 164 1.05 -16.60 10.36
CA GLN A 164 0.83 -17.60 9.32
C GLN A 164 -0.57 -18.23 9.43
N LYS A 165 -1.03 -18.57 10.65
CA LYS A 165 -2.34 -19.20 10.87
C LYS A 165 -3.53 -18.27 10.61
N GLN A 166 -3.44 -17.00 10.96
CA GLN A 166 -4.52 -16.03 10.70
C GLN A 166 -4.56 -15.65 9.23
N THR A 167 -3.41 -15.36 8.60
CA THR A 167 -3.37 -14.98 7.18
C THR A 167 -3.77 -16.13 6.27
N LEU A 168 -3.51 -17.39 6.64
CA LEU A 168 -3.98 -18.59 5.91
C LEU A 168 -5.50 -18.58 5.66
N LYS A 169 -6.29 -17.97 6.56
CA LYS A 169 -7.74 -17.87 6.42
C LYS A 169 -8.16 -17.09 5.18
N TYR A 170 -7.34 -16.18 4.66
CA TYR A 170 -7.60 -15.49 3.39
C TYR A 170 -7.77 -16.49 2.23
N PHE A 171 -6.89 -17.49 2.19
CA PHE A 171 -6.82 -18.48 1.12
C PHE A 171 -7.69 -19.72 1.39
N TYR A 172 -7.77 -20.14 2.64
CA TYR A 172 -8.52 -21.32 3.03
C TYR A 172 -9.99 -21.00 3.32
N ASP A 173 -10.30 -20.23 4.37
CA ASP A 173 -11.67 -19.91 4.78
C ASP A 173 -12.38 -18.99 3.77
N PHE A 174 -11.67 -17.97 3.28
CA PHE A 174 -12.19 -16.96 2.35
C PHE A 174 -11.87 -17.24 0.87
N GLY A 175 -11.23 -18.37 0.57
CA GLY A 175 -11.10 -18.87 -0.80
C GLY A 175 -12.48 -19.05 -1.47
N HIS A 176 -12.54 -18.87 -2.79
CA HIS A 176 -13.81 -18.82 -3.51
C HIS A 176 -14.57 -20.16 -3.41
N PRO A 177 -15.89 -20.17 -3.12
CA PRO A 177 -16.61 -21.39 -2.76
C PRO A 177 -16.77 -22.41 -3.89
N VAL A 178 -16.64 -22.02 -5.17
CA VAL A 178 -16.71 -22.93 -6.33
C VAL A 178 -15.32 -23.39 -6.76
N SER A 179 -14.47 -22.49 -7.24
CA SER A 179 -13.08 -22.80 -7.66
C SER A 179 -12.10 -23.16 -6.55
N GLY A 180 -12.29 -22.68 -5.32
CA GLY A 180 -11.29 -22.74 -4.25
C GLY A 180 -10.12 -21.76 -4.40
N LEU A 181 -10.06 -20.99 -5.49
CA LEU A 181 -9.02 -20.00 -5.81
C LEU A 181 -9.08 -18.78 -4.87
N ALA A 182 -7.99 -18.03 -4.81
CA ALA A 182 -7.89 -16.78 -4.05
C ALA A 182 -8.67 -15.66 -4.73
N ARG A 183 -9.56 -14.99 -3.98
CA ARG A 183 -10.17 -13.72 -4.42
C ARG A 183 -9.08 -12.66 -4.54
N GLU A 184 -9.19 -11.80 -5.55
CA GLU A 184 -8.29 -10.65 -5.72
C GLU A 184 -8.19 -9.84 -4.42
N ARG A 185 -9.35 -9.41 -3.92
CA ARG A 185 -9.48 -8.66 -2.67
C ARG A 185 -10.71 -9.08 -1.90
N ASN A 186 -10.79 -8.71 -0.63
CA ASN A 186 -11.97 -8.96 0.21
C ASN A 186 -13.29 -8.37 -0.34
N SER A 187 -13.24 -7.37 -1.21
CA SER A 187 -14.41 -6.75 -1.86
C SER A 187 -14.64 -7.15 -3.33
N SER A 188 -13.90 -8.11 -3.90
CA SER A 188 -13.99 -8.45 -5.35
C SER A 188 -15.13 -9.39 -5.74
N GLY A 189 -15.99 -9.79 -4.79
CA GLY A 189 -17.10 -10.72 -5.03
C GLY A 189 -16.62 -12.08 -5.50
N ASP A 190 -16.90 -12.42 -6.77
CA ASP A 190 -16.49 -13.68 -7.40
C ASP A 190 -15.20 -13.56 -8.22
N VAL A 191 -14.57 -12.38 -8.33
CA VAL A 191 -13.30 -12.23 -9.07
C VAL A 191 -12.14 -12.85 -8.28
N VAL A 192 -11.45 -13.79 -8.92
CA VAL A 192 -10.26 -14.49 -8.41
C VAL A 192 -9.03 -14.18 -9.27
N THR A 193 -7.88 -14.02 -8.63
CA THR A 193 -6.57 -13.80 -9.28
C THR A 193 -5.83 -15.12 -9.47
N THR A 194 -5.13 -15.27 -10.58
CA THR A 194 -4.37 -16.49 -10.88
C THR A 194 -3.01 -16.50 -10.20
N GLY A 195 -2.24 -15.41 -10.22
CA GLY A 195 -0.95 -15.33 -9.53
C GLY A 195 -1.09 -15.28 -8.01
N GLY A 196 -2.04 -14.49 -7.49
CA GLY A 196 -2.40 -14.50 -6.07
C GLY A 196 -2.92 -15.86 -5.58
N SER A 197 -3.55 -16.65 -6.48
CA SER A 197 -3.89 -18.06 -6.18
C SER A 197 -2.66 -18.97 -6.15
N GLY A 198 -1.65 -18.72 -6.97
CA GLY A 198 -0.34 -19.37 -6.87
C GLY A 198 0.27 -19.22 -5.47
N PHE A 199 0.26 -17.99 -4.94
CA PHE A 199 0.74 -17.73 -3.57
C PHE A 199 -0.16 -18.42 -2.53
N GLY A 200 -1.48 -18.41 -2.72
CA GLY A 200 -2.44 -19.11 -1.86
C GLY A 200 -2.24 -20.64 -1.81
N ILE A 201 -1.88 -21.26 -2.93
CA ILE A 201 -1.51 -22.69 -3.02
C ILE A 201 -0.29 -22.97 -2.14
N MET A 202 0.75 -22.14 -2.23
CA MET A 202 1.94 -22.26 -1.38
C MET A 202 1.61 -22.03 0.10
N ALA A 203 0.78 -21.04 0.43
CA ALA A 203 0.28 -20.80 1.78
C ALA A 203 -0.49 -22.00 2.35
N MET A 204 -1.27 -22.71 1.55
CA MET A 204 -1.97 -23.92 1.99
C MET A 204 -1.02 -25.11 2.21
N VAL A 205 0.08 -25.21 1.46
CA VAL A 205 1.17 -26.15 1.77
C VAL A 205 1.79 -25.84 3.13
N VAL A 206 2.05 -24.56 3.46
CA VAL A 206 2.47 -24.14 4.81
C VAL A 206 1.43 -24.55 5.85
N GLY A 207 0.14 -24.31 5.58
CA GLY A 207 -0.97 -24.64 6.46
C GLY A 207 -1.05 -26.12 6.82
N VAL A 208 -0.80 -27.02 5.86
CA VAL A 208 -0.70 -28.46 6.13
C VAL A 208 0.57 -28.79 6.91
N ASN A 209 1.72 -28.24 6.51
CA ASN A 209 3.02 -28.54 7.12
C ASN A 209 3.10 -28.11 8.60
N ARG A 210 2.45 -27.00 8.95
CA ARG A 210 2.32 -26.47 10.32
C ARG A 210 1.16 -27.09 11.10
N GLY A 211 0.35 -27.96 10.49
CA GLY A 211 -0.83 -28.57 11.13
C GLY A 211 -1.96 -27.56 11.42
N PHE A 212 -1.99 -26.41 10.74
CA PHE A 212 -3.10 -25.45 10.85
C PHE A 212 -4.36 -25.97 10.15
N ILE A 213 -4.18 -26.77 9.09
CA ILE A 213 -5.21 -27.56 8.41
C ILE A 213 -4.72 -29.00 8.25
N THR A 214 -5.63 -29.96 8.11
CA THR A 214 -5.25 -31.38 7.91
C THR A 214 -4.73 -31.60 6.49
N ARG A 215 -3.85 -32.60 6.29
CA ARG A 215 -3.38 -32.98 4.95
C ARG A 215 -4.52 -33.36 4.01
N ALA A 216 -5.54 -34.06 4.51
CA ALA A 216 -6.75 -34.38 3.75
C ALA A 216 -7.54 -33.13 3.33
N GLY A 217 -7.72 -32.15 4.22
CA GLY A 217 -8.39 -30.88 3.90
C GLY A 217 -7.61 -30.04 2.89
N GLY A 218 -6.28 -29.98 3.05
CA GLY A 218 -5.38 -29.35 2.08
C GLY A 218 -5.44 -30.03 0.71
N LEU A 219 -5.36 -31.37 0.66
CA LEU A 219 -5.44 -32.16 -0.58
C LEU A 219 -6.78 -31.95 -1.31
N ALA A 220 -7.90 -32.05 -0.60
CA ALA A 220 -9.22 -31.80 -1.18
C ALA A 220 -9.36 -30.37 -1.73
N ARG A 221 -8.76 -29.38 -1.06
CA ARG A 221 -8.70 -27.99 -1.58
C ARG A 221 -7.82 -27.88 -2.82
N MET A 222 -6.66 -28.54 -2.87
CA MET A 222 -5.80 -28.57 -4.05
C MET A 222 -6.49 -29.22 -5.25
N GLN A 223 -7.13 -30.38 -5.06
CA GLN A 223 -7.87 -31.07 -6.13
C GLN A 223 -9.03 -30.22 -6.67
N LYS A 224 -9.72 -29.48 -5.80
CA LYS A 224 -10.77 -28.51 -6.20
C LYS A 224 -10.21 -27.39 -7.08
N ILE A 225 -9.10 -26.78 -6.68
CA ILE A 225 -8.41 -25.72 -7.42
C ILE A 225 -7.93 -26.22 -8.78
N VAL A 226 -7.19 -27.32 -8.80
CA VAL A 226 -6.61 -27.90 -10.02
C VAL A 226 -7.72 -28.40 -10.96
N GLY A 227 -8.77 -29.03 -10.42
CA GLY A 227 -9.94 -29.43 -11.19
C GLY A 227 -10.67 -28.26 -11.84
N PHE A 228 -10.82 -27.13 -11.14
CA PHE A 228 -11.39 -25.91 -11.71
C PHE A 228 -10.51 -25.32 -12.82
N LEU A 229 -9.21 -25.18 -12.56
CA LEU A 229 -8.24 -24.68 -13.54
C LEU A 229 -8.19 -25.54 -14.81
N LYS A 230 -8.28 -26.87 -14.65
CA LYS A 230 -8.23 -27.84 -15.76
C LYS A 230 -9.53 -27.96 -16.57
N THR A 231 -10.70 -27.65 -15.97
CA THR A 231 -12.00 -27.99 -16.59
C THR A 231 -12.99 -26.82 -16.73
N LYS A 232 -12.68 -25.65 -16.17
CA LYS A 232 -13.57 -24.47 -16.17
C LYS A 232 -12.86 -23.17 -16.55
N ALA A 233 -11.64 -22.96 -16.06
CA ALA A 233 -10.92 -21.71 -16.31
C ALA A 233 -10.62 -21.50 -17.81
N ALA A 234 -10.84 -20.29 -18.28
CA ALA A 234 -10.39 -19.84 -19.58
C ALA A 234 -8.86 -19.83 -19.63
N THR A 235 -8.31 -20.35 -20.72
CA THR A 235 -6.87 -20.32 -21.03
C THR A 235 -6.66 -19.87 -22.47
N PHE A 236 -5.53 -19.25 -22.74
CA PHE A 236 -5.14 -18.73 -24.03
C PHE A 236 -3.70 -19.16 -24.29
N HIS A 237 -3.48 -20.05 -25.27
CA HIS A 237 -2.19 -20.72 -25.48
C HIS A 237 -1.67 -21.39 -24.17
N GLY A 238 -2.61 -22.06 -23.48
CA GLY A 238 -2.42 -22.70 -22.17
C GLY A 238 -2.17 -21.77 -20.97
N ALA A 239 -1.76 -20.53 -21.20
CA ALA A 239 -1.62 -19.52 -20.15
C ALA A 239 -3.00 -19.03 -19.66
N PHE A 240 -3.04 -18.54 -18.43
CA PHE A 240 -4.24 -18.05 -17.78
C PHE A 240 -4.34 -16.51 -17.84
N PRO A 241 -5.56 -15.94 -17.78
CA PRO A 241 -5.73 -14.50 -17.56
C PRO A 241 -5.32 -14.08 -16.14
N HIS A 242 -5.08 -12.79 -15.97
CA HIS A 242 -4.86 -12.17 -14.66
C HIS A 242 -6.03 -12.44 -13.70
N TRP A 243 -7.27 -12.19 -14.16
CA TRP A 243 -8.49 -12.43 -13.40
C TRP A 243 -9.45 -13.40 -14.10
N LEU A 244 -10.09 -14.23 -13.27
CA LEU A 244 -11.18 -15.14 -13.63
C LEU A 244 -12.41 -14.84 -12.76
N ASN A 245 -13.59 -15.17 -13.27
CA ASN A 245 -14.76 -15.35 -12.42
C ASN A 245 -14.64 -16.74 -11.75
N GLY A 246 -14.55 -16.78 -10.42
CA GLY A 246 -14.33 -17.99 -9.64
C GLY A 246 -15.50 -18.99 -9.63
N ALA A 247 -16.68 -18.59 -10.11
CA ALA A 247 -17.84 -19.46 -10.24
C ALA A 247 -17.91 -20.13 -11.63
N THR A 248 -17.64 -19.37 -12.70
CA THR A 248 -17.80 -19.84 -14.09
C THR A 248 -16.50 -20.27 -14.76
N GLY A 249 -15.37 -19.69 -14.36
CA GLY A 249 -14.08 -19.83 -15.03
C GLY A 249 -13.90 -18.91 -16.25
N ALA A 250 -14.87 -18.03 -16.56
CA ALA A 250 -14.70 -17.04 -17.61
C ALA A 250 -13.63 -15.99 -17.23
N VAL A 251 -12.88 -15.51 -18.21
CA VAL A 251 -11.98 -14.34 -18.04
C VAL A 251 -12.76 -13.13 -17.53
N GLN A 252 -12.16 -12.41 -16.58
CA GLN A 252 -12.59 -11.07 -16.18
C GLN A 252 -11.52 -10.10 -16.67
N PRO A 253 -11.79 -9.24 -17.66
CA PRO A 253 -10.77 -8.35 -18.20
C PRO A 253 -10.21 -7.42 -17.11
N PHE A 254 -8.88 -7.38 -16.97
CA PHE A 254 -8.20 -6.43 -16.10
C PHE A 254 -8.23 -5.01 -16.72
N SER A 255 -8.25 -4.94 -18.04
CA SER A 255 -8.53 -3.71 -18.81
C SER A 255 -9.26 -4.04 -20.12
N ALA A 256 -9.66 -3.02 -20.89
CA ALA A 256 -10.30 -3.24 -22.20
C ALA A 256 -9.41 -3.99 -23.21
N GLN A 257 -8.09 -3.86 -23.11
CA GLN A 257 -7.14 -4.58 -23.95
C GLN A 257 -6.66 -5.89 -23.31
N ASP A 258 -6.65 -5.95 -21.98
CA ASP A 258 -6.21 -7.10 -21.20
C ASP A 258 -7.38 -8.01 -20.82
N ASN A 259 -7.75 -8.84 -21.78
CA ASN A 259 -8.84 -9.81 -21.73
C ASN A 259 -8.40 -11.21 -22.21
N GLY A 260 -7.10 -11.49 -22.11
CA GLY A 260 -6.45 -12.70 -22.63
C GLY A 260 -5.51 -13.32 -21.61
N ALA A 261 -4.39 -13.88 -22.04
CA ALA A 261 -3.36 -14.41 -21.14
C ALA A 261 -2.52 -13.29 -20.49
N ASP A 262 -2.22 -13.47 -19.21
CA ASP A 262 -1.15 -12.80 -18.46
C ASP A 262 -0.09 -13.87 -18.12
N LEU A 263 1.10 -13.73 -18.70
CA LEU A 263 2.19 -14.70 -18.52
C LEU A 263 2.87 -14.57 -17.15
N ILE A 264 2.87 -13.38 -16.53
CA ILE A 264 3.44 -13.16 -15.19
C ILE A 264 2.58 -13.84 -14.13
N GLU A 265 1.26 -13.60 -14.17
CA GLU A 265 0.31 -14.25 -13.26
C GLU A 265 0.25 -15.77 -13.47
N THR A 266 0.31 -16.23 -14.72
CA THR A 266 0.49 -17.66 -15.06
C THR A 266 1.75 -18.24 -14.41
N SER A 267 2.85 -17.48 -14.39
CA SER A 267 4.12 -17.93 -13.80
C SER A 267 4.04 -18.06 -12.27
N TYR A 268 3.37 -17.12 -11.61
CA TYR A 268 3.10 -17.20 -10.16
C TYR A 268 2.19 -18.38 -9.82
N LEU A 269 1.14 -18.61 -10.63
CA LEU A 269 0.27 -19.79 -10.50
C LEU A 269 1.07 -21.09 -10.64
N MET A 270 1.90 -21.21 -11.67
CA MET A 270 2.71 -22.41 -11.92
C MET A 270 3.78 -22.64 -10.85
N GLN A 271 4.41 -21.57 -10.33
CA GLN A 271 5.30 -21.66 -9.17
C GLN A 271 4.59 -22.29 -7.95
N GLY A 272 3.34 -21.90 -7.69
CA GLY A 272 2.53 -22.50 -6.63
C GLY A 272 2.13 -23.95 -6.91
N LEU A 273 1.62 -24.24 -8.12
CA LEU A 273 1.19 -25.57 -8.53
C LEU A 273 2.33 -26.59 -8.47
N LEU A 274 3.51 -26.26 -9.02
CA LEU A 274 4.69 -27.12 -8.96
C LEU A 274 5.14 -27.36 -7.51
N THR A 275 5.10 -26.34 -6.65
CA THR A 275 5.37 -26.49 -5.21
C THR A 275 4.41 -27.49 -4.54
N ALA A 276 3.10 -27.40 -4.83
CA ALA A 276 2.12 -28.34 -4.32
C ALA A 276 2.32 -29.76 -4.87
N ARG A 277 2.68 -29.91 -6.16
CA ARG A 277 2.99 -31.22 -6.78
C ARG A 277 4.10 -31.97 -6.01
N GLN A 278 5.15 -31.26 -5.60
CA GLN A 278 6.26 -31.86 -4.87
C GLN A 278 5.90 -32.19 -3.41
N TYR A 279 4.94 -31.46 -2.82
CA TYR A 279 4.49 -31.69 -1.44
C TYR A 279 3.47 -32.83 -1.30
N PHE A 280 2.53 -32.91 -2.23
CA PHE A 280 1.53 -33.98 -2.33
C PHE A 280 2.09 -35.17 -3.12
N ASN A 281 3.14 -35.78 -2.56
CA ASN A 281 3.96 -36.85 -3.15
C ASN A 281 3.60 -38.27 -2.67
N GLY A 282 2.51 -38.45 -1.91
CA GLY A 282 2.05 -39.74 -1.42
C GLY A 282 1.65 -40.70 -2.54
N ALA A 283 1.78 -42.00 -2.27
CA ALA A 283 1.47 -43.09 -3.22
C ALA A 283 -0.03 -43.34 -3.42
N GLY A 284 -0.91 -42.68 -2.67
CA GLY A 284 -2.36 -42.80 -2.82
C GLY A 284 -2.88 -42.28 -4.16
N ALA A 285 -4.03 -42.79 -4.61
CA ALA A 285 -4.64 -42.42 -5.88
C ALA A 285 -4.99 -40.92 -5.98
N ASP A 286 -5.42 -40.31 -4.87
CA ASP A 286 -5.82 -38.90 -4.81
C ASP A 286 -4.64 -37.94 -5.04
N GLU A 287 -3.51 -38.15 -4.34
CA GLU A 287 -2.30 -37.37 -4.54
C GLU A 287 -1.65 -37.66 -5.91
N THR A 288 -1.74 -38.90 -6.39
CA THR A 288 -1.26 -39.28 -7.73
C THR A 288 -2.04 -38.57 -8.84
N THR A 289 -3.37 -38.53 -8.72
CA THR A 289 -4.26 -37.78 -9.64
C THR A 289 -3.94 -36.28 -9.58
N LEU A 290 -3.78 -35.71 -8.38
CA LEU A 290 -3.40 -34.29 -8.23
C LEU A 290 -2.10 -33.96 -8.97
N ARG A 291 -1.05 -34.79 -8.83
CA ARG A 291 0.23 -34.58 -9.52
C ARG A 291 0.09 -34.70 -11.03
N ALA A 292 -0.69 -35.66 -11.53
CA ALA A 292 -0.96 -35.83 -12.96
C ALA A 292 -1.71 -34.63 -13.56
N ASP A 293 -2.70 -34.09 -12.84
CA ASP A 293 -3.47 -32.95 -13.29
C ASP A 293 -2.66 -31.65 -13.26
N ILE A 294 -1.78 -31.46 -12.26
CA ILE A 294 -0.81 -30.36 -12.26
C ILE A 294 0.15 -30.48 -13.45
N ASN A 295 0.65 -31.68 -13.75
CA ASN A 295 1.50 -31.90 -14.93
C ASN A 295 0.75 -31.59 -16.25
N THR A 296 -0.56 -31.85 -16.32
CA THR A 296 -1.38 -31.47 -17.47
C THR A 296 -1.43 -29.95 -17.62
N LEU A 297 -1.70 -29.22 -16.53
CA LEU A 297 -1.72 -27.75 -16.56
C LEU A 297 -0.36 -27.16 -16.95
N TRP A 298 0.72 -27.66 -16.36
CA TRP A 298 2.10 -27.23 -16.63
C TRP A 298 2.50 -27.45 -18.10
N ASN A 299 2.29 -28.66 -18.62
CA ASN A 299 2.68 -29.04 -19.98
C ASN A 299 1.88 -28.32 -21.06
N ASN A 300 0.69 -27.80 -20.74
CA ASN A 300 -0.15 -27.10 -21.70
C ASN A 300 0.25 -25.63 -21.92
N VAL A 301 1.04 -25.00 -21.05
CA VAL A 301 1.42 -23.59 -21.22
C VAL A 301 2.40 -23.44 -22.38
N GLU A 302 1.99 -22.74 -23.44
CA GLU A 302 2.78 -22.54 -24.65
C GLU A 302 3.76 -21.36 -24.48
N TRP A 303 4.76 -21.47 -23.60
CA TRP A 303 5.68 -20.35 -23.30
C TRP A 303 6.40 -19.79 -24.55
N ASP A 304 6.62 -20.63 -25.57
CA ASP A 304 7.21 -20.23 -26.84
C ASP A 304 6.29 -19.36 -27.71
N TRP A 305 4.96 -19.47 -27.57
CA TRP A 305 3.99 -18.57 -28.20
C TRP A 305 4.21 -17.11 -27.78
N PHE A 306 4.55 -16.89 -26.51
CA PHE A 306 4.76 -15.56 -25.91
C PHE A 306 6.03 -14.85 -26.39
N ARG A 307 6.72 -15.40 -27.40
CA ARG A 307 7.85 -14.77 -28.10
C ARG A 307 7.46 -13.90 -29.30
N GLN A 308 6.16 -13.77 -29.62
CA GLN A 308 5.65 -12.96 -30.75
C GLN A 308 6.46 -13.16 -32.05
N GLY A 309 6.36 -14.36 -32.63
CA GLY A 309 7.10 -14.71 -33.85
C GLY A 309 8.61 -14.89 -33.59
N ASP A 310 8.94 -15.81 -32.68
CA ASP A 310 10.30 -16.25 -32.39
C ASP A 310 11.30 -15.20 -31.86
N GLN A 311 10.84 -14.02 -31.39
CA GLN A 311 11.77 -13.05 -30.79
C GLN A 311 12.48 -13.61 -29.55
N ASN A 312 13.66 -13.04 -29.27
CA ASN A 312 14.45 -13.37 -28.09
C ASN A 312 13.97 -12.57 -26.85
N VAL A 313 12.67 -12.57 -26.58
CA VAL A 313 12.02 -11.91 -25.43
C VAL A 313 10.65 -12.53 -25.17
N LEU A 314 10.19 -12.53 -23.92
CA LEU A 314 8.81 -12.88 -23.58
C LEU A 314 7.94 -11.62 -23.50
N TYR A 315 6.72 -11.74 -24.01
CA TYR A 315 5.67 -10.73 -23.88
C TYR A 315 4.74 -11.08 -22.73
N TRP A 316 4.34 -10.07 -21.97
CA TRP A 316 3.51 -10.23 -20.77
C TRP A 316 2.09 -10.67 -21.15
N HIS A 317 1.52 -10.09 -22.20
CA HIS A 317 0.10 -10.26 -22.55
C HIS A 317 -0.10 -10.75 -23.99
N TRP A 318 -1.13 -11.58 -24.18
CA TRP A 318 -1.71 -11.90 -25.48
C TRP A 318 -3.22 -12.02 -25.38
N SER A 319 -3.96 -11.49 -26.35
CA SER A 319 -5.44 -11.55 -26.39
C SER A 319 -5.98 -12.14 -27.69
N PRO A 320 -7.06 -12.95 -27.64
CA PRO A 320 -7.71 -13.45 -28.86
C PRO A 320 -8.40 -12.34 -29.68
N SER A 321 -8.83 -11.25 -29.04
CA SER A 321 -9.49 -10.13 -29.73
C SER A 321 -8.53 -8.98 -30.07
N ASN A 322 -7.48 -8.78 -29.27
CA ASN A 322 -6.54 -7.66 -29.39
C ASN A 322 -5.14 -8.08 -29.86
N GLY A 323 -4.86 -9.38 -30.00
CA GLY A 323 -3.54 -9.91 -30.34
C GLY A 323 -2.49 -9.42 -29.35
N TRP A 324 -1.46 -8.75 -29.87
CA TRP A 324 -0.35 -8.19 -29.11
C TRP A 324 -0.52 -6.69 -28.78
N ALA A 325 -1.73 -6.13 -28.78
CA ALA A 325 -1.94 -4.67 -28.70
C ALA A 325 -1.27 -3.99 -27.49
N ILE A 326 -1.18 -4.67 -26.34
CA ILE A 326 -0.50 -4.16 -25.13
C ILE A 326 1.01 -4.06 -25.35
N ASN A 327 1.58 -4.94 -26.19
CA ASN A 327 2.96 -4.91 -26.68
C ASN A 327 4.05 -4.80 -25.59
N MET A 328 3.76 -5.25 -24.36
CA MET A 328 4.68 -5.14 -23.23
C MET A 328 5.63 -6.34 -23.15
N LYS A 329 6.92 -6.06 -23.34
CA LYS A 329 8.03 -7.00 -23.12
C LYS A 329 8.31 -7.15 -21.62
N ILE A 330 8.53 -8.38 -21.17
CA ILE A 330 9.03 -8.64 -19.82
C ILE A 330 10.55 -8.49 -19.86
N SER A 331 11.07 -7.36 -19.39
CA SER A 331 12.51 -7.09 -19.34
C SER A 331 12.96 -6.72 -17.93
N GLY A 332 14.09 -7.27 -17.51
CA GLY A 332 14.62 -7.12 -16.17
C GLY A 332 15.22 -5.74 -15.91
N TRP A 333 15.37 -5.32 -14.65
CA TRP A 333 15.07 -6.07 -13.44
C TRP A 333 13.76 -5.60 -12.79
N ASN A 334 12.85 -6.54 -12.56
CA ASN A 334 11.55 -6.36 -11.91
C ASN A 334 11.07 -7.69 -11.26
N GLU A 335 9.78 -7.85 -11.00
CA GLU A 335 9.16 -9.03 -10.39
C GLU A 335 9.15 -10.31 -11.26
N GLY A 336 9.45 -10.20 -12.56
CA GLY A 336 9.13 -11.22 -13.58
C GLY A 336 10.15 -12.33 -13.85
N LEU A 337 11.19 -12.48 -13.02
CA LEU A 337 12.27 -13.47 -13.22
C LEU A 337 11.72 -14.91 -13.39
N ILE A 338 10.73 -15.29 -12.58
CA ILE A 338 10.10 -16.62 -12.59
C ILE A 338 9.52 -17.00 -13.96
N ALA A 339 9.03 -16.05 -14.75
CA ALA A 339 8.46 -16.33 -16.06
C ALA A 339 9.50 -16.88 -17.04
N TYR A 340 10.72 -16.32 -17.03
CA TYR A 340 11.81 -16.84 -17.84
C TYR A 340 12.38 -18.16 -17.30
N VAL A 341 12.45 -18.32 -15.98
CA VAL A 341 12.87 -19.58 -15.35
C VAL A 341 11.93 -20.71 -15.76
N LEU A 342 10.61 -20.49 -15.67
CA LEU A 342 9.61 -21.50 -16.06
C LEU A 342 9.58 -21.73 -17.58
N ALA A 343 9.65 -20.67 -18.40
CA ALA A 343 9.68 -20.81 -19.86
C ALA A 343 10.86 -21.65 -20.37
N VAL A 344 12.04 -21.55 -19.75
CA VAL A 344 13.21 -22.38 -20.10
C VAL A 344 13.16 -23.77 -19.44
N SER A 345 12.36 -23.93 -18.39
CA SER A 345 12.12 -25.21 -17.73
C SER A 345 11.07 -26.07 -18.43
N SER A 346 10.22 -25.49 -19.29
CA SER A 346 9.18 -26.26 -19.99
C SER A 346 9.76 -27.28 -20.96
N THR A 347 9.29 -28.53 -20.86
CA THR A 347 9.72 -29.65 -21.70
C THR A 347 8.82 -29.88 -22.92
N THR A 348 7.70 -29.18 -23.02
CA THR A 348 6.76 -29.22 -24.16
C THR A 348 6.85 -27.96 -25.01
N HIS A 349 7.01 -26.82 -24.35
CA HIS A 349 6.94 -25.47 -24.92
C HIS A 349 8.09 -24.61 -24.39
N GLY A 350 9.31 -25.15 -24.45
CA GLY A 350 10.51 -24.51 -23.91
C GLY A 350 11.04 -23.39 -24.78
N VAL A 351 11.64 -22.36 -24.17
CA VAL A 351 12.30 -21.26 -24.89
C VAL A 351 13.83 -21.36 -24.82
N PRO A 352 14.59 -20.95 -25.86
CA PRO A 352 16.05 -21.01 -25.83
C PRO A 352 16.65 -19.98 -24.86
N LYS A 353 17.82 -20.27 -24.29
CA LYS A 353 18.56 -19.35 -23.38
C LYS A 353 18.72 -17.92 -23.94
N ALA A 354 18.82 -17.76 -25.26
CA ALA A 354 18.88 -16.46 -25.91
C ALA A 354 17.67 -15.54 -25.59
N VAL A 355 16.49 -16.10 -25.29
CA VAL A 355 15.31 -15.35 -24.85
C VAL A 355 15.54 -14.72 -23.48
N TYR A 356 16.19 -15.43 -22.54
CA TYR A 356 16.59 -14.87 -21.25
C TYR A 356 17.69 -13.83 -21.39
N ASP A 357 18.77 -14.14 -22.10
CA ASP A 357 19.94 -13.26 -22.18
C ASP A 357 19.61 -11.92 -22.85
N ASN A 358 18.84 -11.94 -23.95
CA ASN A 358 18.45 -10.73 -24.67
C ASN A 358 17.20 -10.05 -24.07
N GLY A 359 16.19 -10.83 -23.71
CA GLY A 359 14.86 -10.31 -23.33
C GLY A 359 14.76 -9.91 -21.86
N TRP A 360 15.16 -10.82 -20.97
CA TRP A 360 15.18 -10.56 -19.52
C TRP A 360 16.40 -9.73 -19.14
N ALA A 361 17.60 -10.27 -19.35
CA ALA A 361 18.82 -9.66 -18.84
C ALA A 361 19.28 -8.44 -19.66
N GLY A 362 18.75 -8.27 -20.88
CA GLY A 362 19.14 -7.19 -21.79
C GLY A 362 20.63 -7.18 -22.09
N ASN A 363 21.25 -8.37 -22.16
CA ASN A 363 22.70 -8.60 -22.21
C ASN A 363 23.48 -7.88 -21.10
N GLY A 364 22.89 -7.80 -19.90
CA GLY A 364 23.44 -7.16 -18.71
C GLY A 364 22.98 -5.71 -18.47
N SER A 365 22.07 -5.16 -19.31
CA SER A 365 21.55 -3.79 -19.15
C SER A 365 20.73 -3.59 -17.86
N MET A 366 20.20 -4.67 -17.27
CA MET A 366 19.48 -4.64 -15.99
C MET A 366 20.35 -4.31 -14.76
N LYS A 367 21.67 -4.16 -14.95
CA LYS A 367 22.65 -3.85 -13.91
C LYS A 367 22.48 -2.42 -13.39
N ASN A 368 22.43 -2.28 -12.06
CA ASN A 368 22.43 -0.99 -11.37
C ASN A 368 23.84 -0.62 -10.91
N GLY A 369 24.38 -1.36 -9.93
CA GLY A 369 25.73 -1.18 -9.38
C GLY A 369 25.93 0.04 -8.46
N ASN A 370 24.96 0.95 -8.33
CA ASN A 370 25.07 2.14 -7.49
C ASN A 370 24.90 1.84 -5.99
N THR A 371 25.22 2.82 -5.16
CA THR A 371 25.09 2.73 -3.70
C THR A 371 24.02 3.69 -3.19
N TYR A 372 23.06 3.18 -2.41
CA TYR A 372 21.96 3.93 -1.79
C TYR A 372 21.99 3.66 -0.28
N TYR A 373 21.98 4.69 0.55
CA TYR A 373 22.07 4.56 2.03
C TYR A 373 23.22 3.64 2.52
N GLY A 374 24.37 3.70 1.82
CA GLY A 374 25.54 2.85 2.11
C GLY A 374 25.38 1.37 1.74
N VAL A 375 24.38 1.01 0.93
CA VAL A 375 24.15 -0.35 0.41
C VAL A 375 24.30 -0.34 -1.11
N LYS A 376 25.15 -1.22 -1.65
CA LYS A 376 25.30 -1.37 -3.10
C LYS A 376 24.20 -2.26 -3.65
N LEU A 377 23.47 -1.79 -4.67
CA LEU A 377 22.39 -2.53 -5.33
C LEU A 377 22.91 -3.16 -6.63
N PRO A 378 22.92 -4.51 -6.78
CA PRO A 378 23.39 -5.16 -8.01
C PRO A 378 22.56 -4.82 -9.26
N LEU A 379 21.24 -5.01 -9.22
CA LEU A 379 20.30 -4.91 -10.34
C LEU A 379 19.14 -3.95 -10.04
N GLY A 380 18.44 -3.48 -11.09
CA GLY A 380 17.15 -2.79 -10.95
C GLY A 380 17.17 -1.27 -11.07
N PRO A 381 16.00 -0.64 -11.00
CA PRO A 381 15.88 0.82 -11.06
C PRO A 381 16.54 1.47 -9.84
N ALA A 382 16.62 2.81 -9.85
CA ALA A 382 17.18 3.55 -8.71
C ALA A 382 16.46 3.18 -7.41
N GLN A 383 17.23 2.82 -6.37
CA GLN A 383 16.72 2.33 -5.07
C GLN A 383 15.86 1.04 -5.14
N GLY A 384 15.94 0.28 -6.24
CA GLY A 384 15.35 -1.06 -6.39
C GLY A 384 13.89 -1.10 -6.83
N GLY A 385 13.11 -0.05 -6.55
CA GLY A 385 11.67 -0.02 -6.83
C GLY A 385 10.82 -0.59 -5.67
N PRO A 386 9.54 -0.93 -5.92
CA PRO A 386 8.66 -1.57 -4.93
C PRO A 386 9.26 -2.87 -4.40
N LEU A 387 9.10 -3.15 -3.10
CA LEU A 387 9.85 -4.24 -2.47
C LEU A 387 9.39 -5.65 -2.89
N PHE A 388 8.17 -5.80 -3.43
CA PHE A 388 7.67 -7.08 -3.92
C PHE A 388 8.51 -7.71 -5.05
N PHE A 389 9.34 -6.92 -5.75
CA PHE A 389 10.33 -7.43 -6.71
C PHE A 389 11.32 -8.43 -6.07
N ALA A 390 11.62 -8.28 -4.78
CA ALA A 390 12.45 -9.22 -4.01
C ALA A 390 11.66 -10.43 -3.46
N HIS A 391 10.34 -10.50 -3.69
CA HIS A 391 9.44 -11.49 -3.10
C HIS A 391 8.86 -12.46 -4.14
N TYR A 392 8.11 -12.00 -5.15
CA TYR A 392 7.18 -12.87 -5.90
C TYR A 392 7.87 -13.99 -6.68
N SER A 393 8.97 -13.69 -7.37
CA SER A 393 9.80 -14.71 -8.04
C SER A 393 10.57 -15.60 -7.05
N PHE A 394 10.71 -15.20 -5.79
CA PHE A 394 11.52 -15.85 -4.76
C PHE A 394 10.70 -16.56 -3.68
N LEU A 395 9.40 -16.75 -3.91
CA LEU A 395 8.56 -17.59 -3.06
C LEU A 395 8.95 -19.07 -3.19
N GLY A 396 9.26 -19.49 -4.41
CA GLY A 396 9.74 -20.83 -4.78
C GLY A 396 11.21 -20.86 -5.16
N ILE A 397 11.71 -19.90 -5.97
CA ILE A 397 13.15 -19.83 -6.26
C ILE A 397 13.90 -19.51 -4.97
N ASN A 398 14.84 -20.38 -4.57
CA ASN A 398 15.71 -20.13 -3.42
C ASN A 398 16.83 -19.14 -3.82
N PRO A 399 16.88 -17.91 -3.28
CA PRO A 399 17.93 -16.96 -3.63
C PRO A 399 19.27 -17.27 -2.92
N ASN A 400 19.26 -18.07 -1.85
CA ASN A 400 20.44 -18.26 -0.98
C ASN A 400 21.60 -18.93 -1.72
N GLY A 401 22.69 -18.18 -1.93
CA GLY A 401 23.83 -18.63 -2.71
C GLY A 401 23.56 -18.81 -4.21
N LEU A 402 22.40 -18.37 -4.70
CA LEU A 402 22.03 -18.43 -6.11
C LEU A 402 22.71 -17.30 -6.88
N ALA A 403 23.38 -17.64 -7.98
CA ALA A 403 24.00 -16.68 -8.88
C ALA A 403 23.99 -17.17 -10.33
N ASP A 404 24.01 -16.24 -11.27
CA ASP A 404 24.18 -16.50 -12.70
C ASP A 404 25.26 -15.57 -13.30
N ALA A 405 25.26 -15.40 -14.63
CA ALA A 405 26.19 -14.50 -15.32
C ALA A 405 25.99 -13.00 -14.99
N TYR A 406 24.87 -12.60 -14.40
CA TYR A 406 24.47 -11.21 -14.23
C TYR A 406 24.44 -10.75 -12.77
N ALA A 407 24.05 -11.61 -11.82
CA ALA A 407 23.96 -11.26 -10.41
C ALA A 407 24.10 -12.44 -9.44
N ASN A 408 24.36 -12.09 -8.17
CA ASN A 408 24.09 -12.94 -7.02
C ASN A 408 22.75 -12.49 -6.40
N TYR A 409 21.78 -13.40 -6.35
CA TYR A 409 20.39 -13.09 -6.02
C TYR A 409 20.14 -12.96 -4.51
N ASP A 410 20.91 -13.68 -3.69
CA ASP A 410 20.95 -13.46 -2.23
C ASP A 410 21.35 -12.01 -1.91
N GLY A 411 22.46 -11.55 -2.50
CA GLY A 411 22.96 -10.19 -2.38
C GLY A 411 22.00 -9.14 -2.95
N GLN A 412 21.33 -9.43 -4.07
CA GLN A 412 20.31 -8.55 -4.67
C GLN A 412 19.14 -8.32 -3.71
N ASN A 413 18.54 -9.39 -3.21
CA ASN A 413 17.32 -9.29 -2.39
C ASN A 413 17.62 -8.67 -1.02
N LYS A 414 18.74 -9.05 -0.39
CA LYS A 414 19.25 -8.39 0.83
C LYS A 414 19.51 -6.90 0.60
N ALA A 415 20.15 -6.52 -0.51
CA ALA A 415 20.39 -5.12 -0.82
C ALA A 415 19.09 -4.33 -1.00
N HIS A 416 18.10 -4.86 -1.72
CA HIS A 416 16.82 -4.18 -1.97
C HIS A 416 16.03 -3.99 -0.66
N SER A 417 15.87 -5.03 0.17
CA SER A 417 15.22 -4.91 1.49
C SER A 417 15.94 -3.93 2.41
N GLN A 418 17.28 -3.96 2.47
CA GLN A 418 18.05 -3.00 3.27
C GLN A 418 17.92 -1.56 2.78
N ILE A 419 17.84 -1.32 1.46
CA ILE A 419 17.65 0.03 0.91
C ILE A 419 16.25 0.56 1.25
N ASN A 420 15.22 -0.28 1.16
CA ASN A 420 13.85 0.08 1.53
C ASN A 420 13.74 0.41 3.04
N TYR A 421 14.34 -0.42 3.90
CA TYR A 421 14.46 -0.17 5.33
C TYR A 421 15.19 1.15 5.63
N LYS A 422 16.39 1.34 5.06
CA LYS A 422 17.20 2.53 5.33
C LYS A 422 16.60 3.81 4.77
N TYR A 423 15.82 3.74 3.69
CA TYR A 423 15.01 4.87 3.22
C TYR A 423 14.01 5.31 4.30
N ALA A 424 13.23 4.36 4.85
CA ALA A 424 12.26 4.66 5.90
C ALA A 424 12.94 5.16 7.19
N LEU A 425 14.10 4.63 7.54
CA LEU A 425 14.92 5.10 8.66
C LEU A 425 15.45 6.53 8.45
N ALA A 426 15.84 6.89 7.22
CA ALA A 426 16.31 8.23 6.87
C ALA A 426 15.16 9.24 6.72
N ASN A 427 13.94 8.76 6.39
CA ASN A 427 12.70 9.52 6.31
C ASN A 427 12.82 10.90 5.62
N PRO A 428 13.30 10.98 4.37
CA PRO A 428 13.59 12.26 3.71
C PRO A 428 12.35 13.15 3.50
N LYS A 429 11.14 12.57 3.57
CA LYS A 429 9.86 13.28 3.47
C LYS A 429 9.25 13.67 4.81
N ASN A 430 9.88 13.31 5.94
CA ASN A 430 9.42 13.57 7.30
C ASN A 430 8.00 13.02 7.60
N TYR A 431 7.65 11.87 7.02
CA TYR A 431 6.40 11.19 7.31
C TYR A 431 6.36 10.71 8.76
N TYR A 432 5.22 10.84 9.42
CA TYR A 432 5.09 10.55 10.83
C TYR A 432 5.35 9.06 11.11
N HIS A 433 6.29 8.83 12.03
CA HIS A 433 6.66 7.52 12.56
C HIS A 433 7.33 6.54 11.57
N TYR A 434 7.72 6.98 10.36
CA TYR A 434 8.67 6.21 9.54
C TYR A 434 9.99 6.02 10.31
N GLY A 435 10.49 4.79 10.41
CA GLY A 435 11.64 4.49 11.26
C GLY A 435 11.99 3.00 11.36
N ALA A 436 12.79 2.67 12.37
CA ALA A 436 13.38 1.33 12.55
C ALA A 436 12.37 0.20 12.80
N ASP A 437 11.17 0.54 13.26
CA ASP A 437 10.06 -0.36 13.59
C ASP A 437 8.82 -0.09 12.73
N CYS A 438 8.86 0.87 11.80
CA CYS A 438 7.75 1.17 10.89
C CYS A 438 8.31 1.54 9.51
N TRP A 439 8.46 0.52 8.67
CA TRP A 439 9.04 0.57 7.34
C TRP A 439 8.34 -0.43 6.40
N GLY A 440 8.59 -0.30 5.10
CA GLY A 440 8.05 -1.21 4.08
C GLY A 440 7.24 -0.48 3.02
N LEU A 441 7.92 -0.08 1.93
CA LEU A 441 7.30 0.53 0.76
C LEU A 441 7.19 -0.49 -0.37
N THR A 442 5.96 -0.82 -0.77
CA THR A 442 5.65 -1.69 -1.91
C THR A 442 4.31 -1.29 -2.54
N ALA A 443 3.94 -1.89 -3.68
CA ALA A 443 2.63 -1.67 -4.28
C ALA A 443 1.52 -2.13 -3.32
N SER A 444 0.49 -1.29 -3.12
CA SER A 444 -0.60 -1.50 -2.16
C SER A 444 -1.72 -0.48 -2.34
N ASP A 445 -2.85 -0.70 -1.66
CA ASP A 445 -3.90 0.29 -1.49
C ASP A 445 -3.37 1.59 -0.85
N ILE A 446 -4.02 2.70 -1.20
CA ILE A 446 -3.87 4.01 -0.57
C ILE A 446 -5.25 4.60 -0.28
N GLU A 447 -5.34 5.72 0.46
CA GLU A 447 -6.63 6.39 0.69
C GLU A 447 -7.27 6.81 -0.65
N GLY A 448 -8.30 6.06 -1.08
CA GLY A 448 -9.04 6.31 -2.32
C GLY A 448 -8.41 5.74 -3.60
N GLY A 449 -7.45 4.82 -3.54
CA GLY A 449 -6.83 4.24 -4.73
C GLY A 449 -5.79 3.16 -4.45
N TYR A 450 -4.87 2.97 -5.40
CA TYR A 450 -3.76 2.01 -5.33
C TYR A 450 -2.51 2.66 -5.94
N THR A 451 -1.30 2.36 -5.45
CA THR A 451 -0.06 2.83 -6.09
C THR A 451 1.13 1.93 -5.83
N ALA A 452 2.09 1.94 -6.75
CA ALA A 452 3.36 1.24 -6.63
C ALA A 452 4.33 1.99 -5.70
N SER A 453 4.09 1.94 -4.38
CA SER A 453 4.92 2.66 -3.41
C SER A 453 6.35 2.10 -3.39
N SER A 454 7.33 2.99 -3.31
CA SER A 454 8.76 2.64 -3.30
C SER A 454 9.59 3.81 -2.75
N PRO A 455 10.90 3.63 -2.47
CA PRO A 455 11.77 4.74 -2.07
C PRO A 455 11.80 5.93 -3.07
N THR A 456 11.50 5.68 -4.35
CA THR A 456 11.37 6.71 -5.39
C THR A 456 9.93 7.21 -5.60
N ASN A 457 8.92 6.48 -5.11
CA ASN A 457 7.49 6.82 -5.14
C ASN A 457 6.86 6.66 -3.74
N ASP A 458 7.38 7.39 -2.75
CA ASP A 458 6.85 7.32 -1.38
C ASP A 458 5.67 8.30 -1.21
N VAL A 459 4.50 7.78 -0.83
CA VAL A 459 3.27 8.58 -0.59
C VAL A 459 2.88 8.64 0.89
N GLY A 460 3.76 8.20 1.80
CA GLY A 460 3.49 8.16 3.25
C GLY A 460 2.72 6.93 3.71
N VAL A 461 2.56 5.93 2.83
CA VAL A 461 1.85 4.67 3.06
C VAL A 461 2.84 3.53 3.29
N ILE A 462 2.67 2.80 4.38
CA ILE A 462 3.40 1.57 4.72
C ILE A 462 2.46 0.37 4.48
N ALA A 463 2.98 -0.66 3.83
CA ALA A 463 2.28 -1.93 3.60
C ALA A 463 3.01 -3.07 4.33
N PRO A 464 2.36 -3.77 5.30
CA PRO A 464 3.04 -4.76 6.13
C PRO A 464 3.75 -5.88 5.37
N THR A 465 3.24 -6.28 4.19
CA THR A 465 3.88 -7.33 3.39
C THR A 465 5.31 -6.98 2.98
N ALA A 466 5.63 -5.70 2.72
CA ALA A 466 6.98 -5.29 2.32
C ALA A 466 8.03 -5.71 3.36
N ALA A 467 7.79 -5.35 4.63
CA ALA A 467 8.68 -5.68 5.73
C ALA A 467 8.59 -7.16 6.12
N ILE A 468 7.38 -7.71 6.30
CA ILE A 468 7.20 -9.08 6.80
C ILE A 468 7.70 -10.10 5.77
N SER A 469 7.41 -9.92 4.48
CA SER A 469 7.86 -10.82 3.41
C SER A 469 9.36 -10.71 3.13
N SER A 470 10.04 -9.70 3.70
CA SER A 470 11.50 -9.57 3.72
C SER A 470 12.19 -10.28 4.89
N LEU A 471 11.46 -11.02 5.74
CA LEU A 471 12.03 -11.78 6.88
C LEU A 471 13.27 -12.61 6.54
N PRO A 472 13.37 -13.34 5.40
CA PRO A 472 14.58 -14.09 5.08
C PRO A 472 15.81 -13.23 4.74
N TYR A 473 15.62 -11.93 4.51
CA TYR A 473 16.67 -11.01 4.06
C TYR A 473 17.10 -10.02 5.15
N THR A 474 16.14 -9.53 5.93
CA THR A 474 16.30 -8.53 7.00
C THR A 474 15.57 -8.96 8.28
N PRO A 475 15.90 -10.14 8.88
CA PRO A 475 15.07 -10.74 9.93
C PRO A 475 14.89 -9.86 11.16
N THR A 476 15.92 -9.12 11.56
CA THR A 476 15.89 -8.22 12.74
C THR A 476 14.91 -7.07 12.51
N GLU A 477 15.04 -6.39 11.37
CA GLU A 477 14.26 -5.24 10.96
C GLU A 477 12.79 -5.61 10.65
N SER A 478 12.60 -6.76 10.00
CA SER A 478 11.28 -7.32 9.69
C SER A 478 10.55 -7.78 10.95
N MET A 479 11.23 -8.38 11.92
CA MET A 479 10.63 -8.71 13.22
C MET A 479 10.33 -7.46 14.07
N ALA A 480 11.14 -6.40 13.97
CA ALA A 480 10.83 -5.13 14.62
C ALA A 480 9.52 -4.53 14.06
N ALA A 481 9.41 -4.47 12.72
CA ALA A 481 8.18 -4.03 12.05
C ALA A 481 6.96 -4.89 12.39
N LEU A 482 7.11 -6.22 12.33
CA LEU A 482 6.02 -7.14 12.67
C LEU A 482 5.49 -6.92 14.11
N ARG A 483 6.40 -6.76 15.08
CA ARG A 483 6.03 -6.47 16.47
C ARG A 483 5.33 -5.12 16.61
N PHE A 484 5.77 -4.10 15.88
CA PHE A 484 5.12 -2.79 15.90
C PHE A 484 3.71 -2.85 15.28
N PHE A 485 3.55 -3.44 14.10
CA PHE A 485 2.24 -3.60 13.46
C PHE A 485 1.26 -4.40 14.33
N TYR A 486 1.73 -5.48 14.97
CA TYR A 486 0.88 -6.32 15.82
C TYR A 486 0.58 -5.68 17.19
N TYR A 487 1.61 -5.26 17.94
CA TYR A 487 1.41 -4.81 19.31
C TYR A 487 1.05 -3.33 19.43
N LYS A 488 1.53 -2.44 18.55
CA LYS A 488 1.27 -0.99 18.69
C LYS A 488 0.09 -0.52 17.84
N LEU A 489 -0.10 -1.11 16.66
CA LEU A 489 -1.20 -0.80 15.74
C LEU A 489 -2.27 -1.90 15.65
N GLY A 490 -2.20 -2.95 16.47
CA GLY A 490 -3.05 -4.13 16.35
C GLY A 490 -4.56 -3.88 16.42
N ASP A 491 -5.00 -2.84 17.14
CA ASP A 491 -6.40 -2.41 17.21
C ASP A 491 -6.91 -1.73 15.93
N LYS A 492 -6.05 -1.54 14.93
CA LYS A 492 -6.35 -0.94 13.62
C LYS A 492 -5.86 -1.77 12.44
N MET A 493 -4.74 -2.46 12.59
CA MET A 493 -4.06 -3.19 11.51
C MET A 493 -4.32 -4.69 11.50
N TRP A 494 -4.87 -5.29 12.57
CA TRP A 494 -5.05 -6.73 12.67
C TRP A 494 -6.54 -7.12 12.63
N GLY A 495 -6.91 -7.98 11.68
CA GLY A 495 -8.30 -8.40 11.50
C GLY A 495 -8.45 -9.89 11.14
N GLN A 496 -9.57 -10.23 10.49
CA GLN A 496 -10.00 -11.61 10.24
C GLN A 496 -8.99 -12.46 9.45
N TYR A 497 -8.21 -11.82 8.55
CA TYR A 497 -7.30 -12.49 7.63
C TYR A 497 -5.84 -12.04 7.78
N GLY A 498 -5.45 -11.64 9.00
CA GLY A 498 -4.09 -11.20 9.33
C GLY A 498 -4.00 -9.68 9.37
N PHE A 499 -2.91 -9.13 8.84
CA PHE A 499 -2.80 -7.68 8.66
C PHE A 499 -3.66 -7.19 7.50
N TYR A 500 -4.27 -6.01 7.65
CA TYR A 500 -4.82 -5.26 6.53
C TYR A 500 -3.71 -4.74 5.61
N ASP A 501 -4.09 -4.38 4.38
CA ASP A 501 -3.17 -4.14 3.26
C ASP A 501 -2.11 -3.05 3.52
N ALA A 502 -2.54 -1.88 3.98
CA ALA A 502 -1.67 -0.73 4.17
C ALA A 502 -2.22 0.32 5.15
N PHE A 503 -1.39 1.28 5.55
CA PHE A 503 -1.77 2.40 6.41
C PHE A 503 -0.89 3.64 6.22
N ASN A 504 -1.40 4.81 6.62
CA ASN A 504 -0.68 6.07 6.67
C ASN A 504 -0.88 6.73 8.04
N LEU A 505 0.21 6.99 8.77
CA LEU A 505 0.15 7.63 10.09
C LEU A 505 0.25 9.17 10.01
N THR A 506 0.79 9.72 8.92
CA THR A 506 0.90 11.17 8.71
C THR A 506 -0.47 11.79 8.44
N ASN A 507 -1.22 11.14 7.56
CA ASN A 507 -2.64 11.38 7.29
C ASN A 507 -3.39 10.12 7.72
N PRO A 508 -3.84 10.02 8.99
CA PRO A 508 -4.47 8.82 9.54
C PRO A 508 -5.49 8.18 8.60
N TRP A 509 -5.06 7.06 8.04
CA TRP A 509 -5.80 6.16 7.16
C TRP A 509 -5.27 4.74 7.39
N PHE A 510 -6.18 3.78 7.39
CA PHE A 510 -5.94 2.37 7.59
C PHE A 510 -6.82 1.64 6.59
N ALA A 511 -6.24 0.71 5.84
CA ALA A 511 -7.00 -0.18 4.98
C ALA A 511 -7.97 -1.04 5.82
N ASP A 512 -9.17 -1.28 5.30
CA ASP A 512 -10.04 -2.39 5.71
C ASP A 512 -9.99 -3.56 4.70
N SER A 513 -9.08 -3.45 3.73
CA SER A 513 -8.87 -4.37 2.63
C SER A 513 -7.76 -5.39 2.90
N TYR A 514 -7.83 -6.48 2.12
CA TYR A 514 -6.79 -7.50 2.01
C TYR A 514 -6.68 -7.85 0.53
N LEU A 515 -5.46 -7.95 0.00
CA LEU A 515 -5.18 -8.39 -1.37
C LEU A 515 -4.46 -9.74 -1.35
N ALA A 516 -4.77 -10.62 -2.31
CA ALA A 516 -4.14 -11.95 -2.39
C ALA A 516 -2.61 -11.86 -2.59
N ILE A 517 -2.18 -10.91 -3.42
CA ILE A 517 -0.79 -10.73 -3.80
C ILE A 517 0.07 -10.23 -2.63
N ASP A 518 -0.53 -9.53 -1.66
CA ASP A 518 0.15 -9.02 -0.47
C ASP A 518 0.09 -10.00 0.72
N GLN A 519 -1.05 -10.68 0.93
CA GLN A 519 -1.21 -11.67 2.01
C GLN A 519 -0.45 -12.98 1.76
N GLY A 520 -0.26 -13.37 0.49
CA GLY A 520 0.40 -14.64 0.13
C GLY A 520 1.88 -14.70 0.52
N PRO A 521 2.70 -13.72 0.08
CA PRO A 521 4.11 -13.60 0.43
C PRO A 521 4.36 -13.57 1.94
N ILE A 522 3.47 -12.96 2.74
CA ILE A 522 3.60 -12.92 4.21
C ILE A 522 3.74 -14.35 4.77
N ILE A 523 2.82 -15.25 4.43
CA ILE A 523 2.83 -16.63 4.95
C ILE A 523 4.04 -17.40 4.42
N VAL A 524 4.29 -17.27 3.11
CA VAL A 524 5.28 -18.07 2.39
C VAL A 524 6.71 -17.68 2.79
N MET A 525 7.01 -16.38 2.91
CA MET A 525 8.33 -15.90 3.27
C MET A 525 8.61 -16.03 4.78
N ILE A 526 7.59 -15.99 5.65
CA ILE A 526 7.75 -16.46 7.03
C ILE A 526 8.17 -17.94 7.04
N GLU A 527 7.53 -18.80 6.24
CA GLU A 527 7.88 -20.22 6.24
C GLU A 527 9.27 -20.48 5.65
N ASN A 528 9.62 -19.81 4.54
CA ASN A 528 10.96 -19.91 3.95
C ASN A 528 12.05 -19.42 4.93
N TYR A 529 11.79 -18.36 5.71
CA TYR A 529 12.68 -17.95 6.80
C TYR A 529 12.81 -19.02 7.90
N ARG A 530 11.70 -19.66 8.31
CA ARG A 530 11.68 -20.62 9.43
C ARG A 530 12.18 -22.02 9.09
N SER A 531 12.04 -22.47 7.84
CA SER A 531 12.32 -23.86 7.45
C SER A 531 12.81 -24.05 6.00
N GLY A 532 12.73 -23.02 5.15
CA GLY A 532 13.00 -23.14 3.71
C GLY A 532 12.01 -24.05 2.96
N LEU A 533 10.83 -24.38 3.52
CA LEU A 533 9.93 -25.40 2.97
C LEU A 533 9.60 -25.20 1.49
N LEU A 534 9.13 -24.00 1.10
CA LEU A 534 8.63 -23.79 -0.27
C LEU A 534 9.81 -23.71 -1.26
N TRP A 535 10.93 -23.13 -0.84
CA TRP A 535 12.20 -23.20 -1.56
C TRP A 535 12.65 -24.63 -1.83
N ASN A 536 12.69 -25.48 -0.79
CA ASN A 536 13.10 -26.88 -0.91
C ASN A 536 12.17 -27.67 -1.83
N LEU A 537 10.86 -27.39 -1.77
CA LEU A 537 9.86 -28.02 -2.64
C LEU A 537 10.00 -27.58 -4.09
N PHE A 538 9.94 -26.28 -4.38
CA PHE A 538 10.01 -25.78 -5.76
C PHE A 538 11.35 -26.14 -6.43
N MET A 539 12.47 -25.97 -5.73
CA MET A 539 13.80 -26.35 -6.23
C MET A 539 14.01 -27.88 -6.29
N SER A 540 13.05 -28.71 -5.85
CA SER A 540 13.09 -30.16 -6.07
C SER A 540 12.52 -30.59 -7.43
N CYS A 541 11.81 -29.71 -8.14
CA CYS A 541 11.29 -29.96 -9.49
C CYS A 541 12.45 -30.23 -10.49
N PRO A 542 12.53 -31.43 -11.11
CA PRO A 542 13.62 -31.75 -12.03
C PRO A 542 13.70 -30.80 -13.23
N GLU A 543 12.55 -30.39 -13.76
CA GLU A 543 12.46 -29.48 -14.89
C GLU A 543 12.96 -28.07 -14.55
N VAL A 544 12.64 -27.56 -13.35
CA VAL A 544 13.13 -26.26 -12.83
C VAL A 544 14.64 -26.28 -12.67
N LYS A 545 15.19 -27.34 -12.06
CA LYS A 545 16.63 -27.53 -11.92
C LYS A 545 17.36 -27.53 -13.26
N ASN A 546 16.82 -28.26 -14.23
CA ASN A 546 17.41 -28.38 -15.56
C ASN A 546 17.32 -27.04 -16.33
N GLY A 547 16.18 -26.36 -16.30
CA GLY A 547 15.99 -25.05 -16.92
C GLY A 547 16.92 -23.98 -16.33
N MET A 548 17.00 -23.88 -15.01
CA MET A 548 17.91 -22.94 -14.33
C MET A 548 19.39 -23.25 -14.63
N LYS A 549 19.80 -24.52 -14.65
CA LYS A 549 21.16 -24.91 -15.09
C LYS A 549 21.40 -24.55 -16.55
N GLY A 550 20.42 -24.77 -17.43
CA GLY A 550 20.46 -24.39 -18.84
C GLY A 550 20.58 -22.88 -19.07
N LEU A 551 20.04 -22.06 -18.15
CA LEU A 551 20.24 -20.61 -18.12
C LEU A 551 21.64 -20.18 -17.64
N GLY A 552 22.39 -21.06 -16.97
CA GLY A 552 23.68 -20.77 -16.36
C GLY A 552 23.62 -20.38 -14.89
N PHE A 553 22.50 -20.66 -14.20
CA PHE A 553 22.42 -20.48 -12.75
C PHE A 553 23.25 -21.53 -12.02
N THR A 554 23.83 -21.11 -10.91
CA THR A 554 24.60 -21.91 -9.96
C THR A 554 24.13 -21.61 -8.54
N GLY A 555 24.21 -22.59 -7.65
CA GLY A 555 23.86 -22.41 -6.24
C GLY A 555 23.62 -23.75 -5.53
N PRO A 556 23.53 -23.76 -4.19
CA PRO A 556 23.44 -25.00 -3.39
C PRO A 556 22.20 -25.87 -3.64
N SER A 557 21.13 -25.29 -4.20
CA SER A 557 19.84 -25.97 -4.42
C SER A 557 19.66 -26.56 -5.83
N LEU A 558 20.65 -26.46 -6.73
CA LEU A 558 20.54 -26.82 -8.16
C LEU A 558 21.14 -28.18 -8.52
#